data_AF-A0A6L9MIQ5-F1
#
_entry.id   AF-A0A6L9MIQ5-F1
#
_cell.length_a   1.000
_cell.length_b   1.000
_cell.length_c   1.000
_cell.angle_alpha   90.00
_cell.angle_beta   90.00
_cell.angle_gamma   90.00
#
_symmetry.space_group_name_H-M   'P 1'
#
loop_
_entity.id
_entity.type
_entity.pdbx_description
1 polymer ?
#
loop_
_entity_poly.entity_id
_entity_poly.type
_entity_poly.pdbx_seq_one_letter_code
_entity_poly.pdbx_strand_id
1 'polypeptide(L)'
;MAGSFDTAPLDAALAAAIRRHAERQRRSVANDLQRLEKAVLLRRLGLDDAAVRVAIAAESAAHLPTPLGVRLRERVTSELKRLTRQARGADPRYDINRHIAVRRLAHWLDGDHQKLNGETDERTAGRVLNARFRRHRAAAAKTRRRQG
;
A
#
# COMPACT_ATOMS: atom_id res chain seq x y z
N MET A 1 -47.95 29.45 -15.45
CA MET A 1 -46.73 28.88 -16.05
C MET A 1 -45.83 28.40 -14.92
N ALA A 2 -45.73 27.09 -14.71
CA ALA A 2 -44.83 26.54 -13.70
C ALA A 2 -43.42 26.47 -14.28
N GLY A 3 -42.52 27.34 -13.81
CA GLY A 3 -41.11 27.27 -14.15
C GLY A 3 -40.50 26.03 -13.51
N SER A 4 -40.12 25.04 -14.33
CA SER A 4 -39.29 23.92 -13.89
C SER A 4 -37.90 24.46 -13.53
N PHE A 5 -37.57 24.47 -12.25
CA PHE A 5 -36.19 24.76 -11.83
C PHE A 5 -35.31 23.58 -12.22
N ASP A 6 -34.28 23.83 -13.03
CA ASP A 6 -33.28 22.83 -13.38
C ASP A 6 -32.41 22.52 -12.14
N THR A 7 -32.67 21.36 -11.52
CA THR A 7 -31.91 20.89 -10.37
C THR A 7 -30.66 20.11 -10.77
N ALA A 8 -30.45 19.82 -12.06
CA ALA A 8 -29.35 18.96 -12.52
C ALA A 8 -27.95 19.46 -12.10
N PRO A 9 -27.65 20.78 -12.10
CA PRO A 9 -26.38 21.29 -11.60
C PRO A 9 -26.18 21.04 -10.10
N LEU A 10 -27.26 21.17 -9.31
CA LEU A 10 -27.24 20.93 -7.87
C LEU A 10 -27.02 19.44 -7.57
N ASP A 11 -27.73 18.56 -8.27
CA ASP A 11 -27.61 17.11 -8.13
C ASP A 11 -26.20 16.64 -8.51
N ALA A 12 -25.61 17.20 -9.57
CA ALA A 12 -24.24 16.91 -9.97
C ALA A 12 -23.21 17.39 -8.93
N ALA A 13 -23.40 18.58 -8.37
CA ALA A 13 -22.53 19.13 -7.33
C ALA A 13 -22.59 18.30 -6.04
N LEU A 14 -23.80 17.89 -5.63
CA LEU A 14 -24.01 17.03 -4.46
C LEU A 14 -23.36 15.65 -4.68
N ALA A 15 -23.57 15.02 -5.84
CA ALA A 15 -22.94 13.75 -6.17
C ALA A 15 -21.40 13.84 -6.16
N ALA A 16 -20.83 14.95 -6.64
CA ALA A 16 -19.39 15.19 -6.57
C ALA A 16 -18.90 15.37 -5.12
N ALA A 17 -19.65 16.09 -4.28
CA ALA A 17 -19.33 16.28 -2.87
C ALA A 17 -19.34 14.95 -2.11
N ILE A 18 -20.36 14.11 -2.32
CA ILE A 18 -20.47 12.77 -1.74
C ILE A 18 -19.27 11.91 -2.14
N ARG A 19 -18.92 11.89 -3.44
CA ARG A 19 -17.72 11.14 -3.92
C ARG A 19 -16.44 11.62 -3.24
N ARG A 20 -16.22 12.93 -3.14
CA ARG A 20 -15.05 13.50 -2.45
C ARG A 20 -15.03 13.15 -0.97
N HIS A 21 -16.18 13.12 -0.31
CA HIS A 21 -16.26 12.74 1.10
C HIS A 21 -15.93 11.25 1.30
N ALA A 22 -16.56 10.36 0.52
CA ALA A 22 -16.28 8.92 0.56
C ALA A 22 -14.80 8.61 0.30
N GLU A 23 -14.19 9.30 -0.67
CA GLU A 23 -12.76 9.14 -0.98
C GLU A 23 -11.86 9.60 0.16
N ARG A 24 -12.18 10.73 0.81
CA ARG A 24 -11.47 11.19 2.02
C ARG A 24 -11.56 10.17 3.15
N GLN A 25 -12.74 9.60 3.37
CA GLN A 25 -12.95 8.59 4.40
C GLN A 25 -12.14 7.32 4.12
N ARG A 26 -12.14 6.83 2.88
CA ARG A 26 -11.32 5.68 2.47
C ARG A 26 -9.83 5.92 2.71
N ARG A 27 -9.32 7.11 2.36
CA ARG A 27 -7.94 7.49 2.61
C ARG A 27 -7.62 7.53 4.10
N SER A 28 -8.52 8.07 4.92
CA SER A 28 -8.35 8.08 6.38
C SER A 28 -8.18 6.66 6.93
N VAL A 29 -9.08 5.75 6.56
CA VAL A 29 -9.01 4.34 7.00
C VAL A 29 -7.73 3.67 6.50
N ALA A 30 -7.34 3.92 5.26
CA ALA A 30 -6.09 3.38 4.70
C ALA A 30 -4.86 3.86 5.48
N ASN A 31 -4.82 5.15 5.84
CA ASN A 31 -3.74 5.73 6.63
C ASN A 31 -3.68 5.13 8.04
N ASP A 32 -4.83 4.93 8.69
CA ASP A 32 -4.88 4.33 10.03
C ASP A 32 -4.40 2.88 10.02
N LEU A 33 -4.80 2.09 9.01
CA LEU A 33 -4.28 0.74 8.80
C LEU A 33 -2.77 0.72 8.57
N GLN A 34 -2.24 1.66 7.77
CA GLN A 34 -0.79 1.78 7.56
C GLN A 34 -0.05 2.15 8.86
N ARG A 35 -0.61 3.02 9.69
CA ARG A 35 -0.04 3.37 11.00
C ARG A 35 0.00 2.15 11.93
N LEU A 36 -1.07 1.36 11.97
CA LEU A 36 -1.14 0.12 12.76
C LEU A 36 -0.13 -0.93 12.27
N GLU A 37 -0.08 -1.18 10.96
CA GLU A 37 0.89 -2.10 10.35
C GLU A 37 2.34 -1.71 10.71
N LYS A 38 2.66 -0.41 10.55
CA LYS A 38 3.97 0.13 10.91
C LYS A 38 4.28 -0.06 12.38
N ALA A 39 3.34 0.25 13.28
CA ALA A 39 3.51 0.07 14.71
C ALA A 39 3.82 -1.40 15.09
N VAL A 40 3.08 -2.35 14.51
CA VAL A 40 3.29 -3.79 14.71
C VAL A 40 4.68 -4.21 14.23
N LEU A 41 5.12 -3.74 13.06
CA LEU A 41 6.45 -4.07 12.54
C LEU A 41 7.57 -3.50 13.40
N LEU A 42 7.45 -2.25 13.87
CA LEU A 42 8.45 -1.62 14.72
C LEU A 42 8.62 -2.41 16.04
N ARG A 43 7.52 -2.79 16.69
CA ARG A 43 7.54 -3.65 17.89
C ARG A 43 8.20 -5.00 17.60
N ARG A 44 7.83 -5.65 16.50
CA ARG A 44 8.39 -6.95 16.10
C ARG A 44 9.90 -6.87 15.84
N LEU A 45 10.36 -5.74 15.31
CA LEU A 45 11.78 -5.45 15.11
C LEU A 45 12.46 -4.93 16.39
N GLY A 46 11.77 -4.98 17.53
CA GLY A 46 12.32 -4.79 18.87
C GLY A 46 12.43 -3.35 19.35
N LEU A 47 11.61 -2.43 18.83
CA LEU A 47 11.41 -1.13 19.47
C LEU A 47 10.45 -1.26 20.65
N ASP A 48 10.72 -0.48 21.71
CA ASP A 48 9.81 -0.35 22.83
C ASP A 48 8.54 0.44 22.46
N ASP A 49 7.48 0.25 23.26
CA ASP A 49 6.17 0.88 23.00
C ASP A 49 6.17 2.41 23.13
N ALA A 50 7.11 2.99 23.87
CA ALA A 50 7.22 4.44 24.02
C ALA A 50 7.76 5.06 22.72
N ALA A 51 8.88 4.53 22.21
CA ALA A 51 9.50 4.94 20.96
C ALA A 51 8.57 4.70 19.76
N VAL A 52 7.83 3.58 19.74
CA VAL A 52 6.82 3.33 18.70
C VAL A 52 5.74 4.40 18.72
N ARG A 53 5.16 4.72 19.89
CA ARG A 53 4.10 5.74 19.98
C ARG A 53 4.58 7.11 19.50
N VAL A 54 5.77 7.54 19.92
CA VAL A 54 6.36 8.83 19.50
C VAL A 54 6.56 8.86 17.99
N ALA A 55 7.19 7.84 17.41
CA ALA A 55 7.51 7.82 16.00
C ALA A 55 6.27 7.72 15.09
N ILE A 56 5.22 7.00 15.53
CA ILE A 56 3.94 6.93 14.82
C ILE A 56 3.18 8.24 14.92
N ALA A 57 3.11 8.86 16.09
CA ALA A 57 2.41 10.13 16.29
C ALA A 57 3.03 11.27 15.47
N ALA A 58 4.36 11.31 15.37
CA ALA A 58 5.08 12.28 14.56
C ALA A 58 5.14 11.92 13.06
N GLU A 59 4.63 10.75 12.68
CA GLU A 59 4.70 10.16 11.33
C GLU A 59 6.10 10.10 10.70
N SER A 60 7.17 10.25 11.50
CA SER A 60 8.52 10.50 11.01
C SER A 60 9.56 9.71 11.80
N ALA A 61 10.47 9.05 11.07
CA ALA A 61 11.58 8.31 11.62
C ALA A 61 12.66 9.20 12.26
N ALA A 62 12.65 10.50 11.96
CA ALA A 62 13.61 11.46 12.51
C ALA A 62 13.49 11.64 14.03
N HIS A 63 12.36 11.25 14.61
CA HIS A 63 12.11 11.32 16.05
C HIS A 63 12.63 10.10 16.82
N LEU A 64 13.15 9.08 16.12
CA LEU A 64 13.81 7.96 16.77
C LEU A 64 15.21 8.38 17.24
N PRO A 65 15.62 8.02 18.47
CA PRO A 65 17.00 8.21 18.92
C PRO A 65 17.98 7.60 17.91
N THR A 66 19.01 8.34 17.51
CA THR A 66 19.98 7.94 16.47
C THR A 66 20.50 6.49 16.62
N PRO A 67 20.89 6.02 17.83
CA PRO A 67 21.36 4.64 18.00
C PRO A 67 20.29 3.59 17.71
N LEU A 68 19.03 3.88 18.04
CA LEU A 68 17.89 3.01 17.76
C LEU A 68 17.56 3.02 16.27
N GLY A 69 17.61 4.19 15.62
CA GLY A 69 17.40 4.33 14.18
C GLY A 69 18.40 3.50 13.35
N VAL A 70 19.69 3.52 13.71
CA VAL A 70 20.73 2.71 13.04
C VAL A 70 20.45 1.21 13.19
N ARG A 71 20.25 0.72 14.42
CA ARG A 71 19.94 -0.70 14.69
C ARG A 71 18.68 -1.16 13.97
N LEU A 72 17.66 -0.30 13.91
CA LEU A 72 16.42 -0.63 13.21
C LEU A 72 16.64 -0.75 11.70
N ARG A 73 17.41 0.14 11.07
CA ARG A 73 17.77 0.05 9.64
C ARG A 73 18.54 -1.25 9.33
N GLU A 74 19.46 -1.66 10.19
CA GLU A 74 20.19 -2.93 10.05
C GLU A 74 19.25 -4.14 10.12
N ARG A 75 18.30 -4.13 11.08
CA ARG A 75 17.29 -5.19 11.22
C ARG A 75 16.36 -5.25 10.01
N VAL A 76 15.87 -4.11 9.53
CA VAL A 76 15.04 -4.02 8.32
C VAL A 76 15.80 -4.54 7.10
N THR A 77 17.06 -4.14 6.94
CA THR A 77 17.91 -4.60 5.83
C THR A 77 18.12 -6.11 5.87
N SER A 78 18.40 -6.66 7.04
CA SER A 78 18.56 -8.11 7.24
C SER A 78 17.27 -8.86 6.92
N GLU A 79 16.13 -8.32 7.33
CA GLU A 79 14.82 -8.88 7.07
C GLU A 79 14.46 -8.87 5.58
N LEU A 80 14.73 -7.77 4.87
CA LEU A 80 14.56 -7.69 3.42
C LEU A 80 15.42 -8.70 2.66
N LYS A 81 16.68 -8.87 3.07
CA LYS A 81 17.57 -9.89 2.52
C LYS A 81 17.04 -11.30 2.76
N ARG A 82 16.42 -11.55 3.93
CA ARG A 82 15.80 -12.84 4.25
C ARG A 82 14.57 -13.10 3.37
N LEU A 83 13.65 -12.14 3.29
CA LEU A 83 12.42 -12.26 2.48
C LEU A 83 12.72 -12.36 0.98
N THR A 84 13.74 -11.66 0.49
CA THR A 84 14.19 -11.77 -0.91
C THR A 84 14.71 -13.18 -1.22
N ARG A 85 15.47 -13.79 -0.30
CA ARG A 85 15.94 -15.18 -0.45
C ARG A 85 14.78 -16.17 -0.48
N GLN A 86 13.81 -16.01 0.43
CA GLN A 86 12.61 -16.84 0.48
C GLN A 86 11.76 -16.71 -0.80
N ALA A 87 11.59 -15.49 -1.31
CA ALA A 87 10.87 -15.23 -2.55
C ALA A 87 11.52 -15.95 -3.75
N ARG A 88 12.85 -15.87 -3.87
CA ARG A 88 13.60 -16.51 -4.96
C ARG A 88 13.56 -18.04 -4.89
N GLY A 89 13.57 -18.58 -3.67
CA GLY A 89 13.49 -20.03 -3.43
C GLY A 89 12.08 -20.60 -3.47
N ALA A 90 11.05 -19.79 -3.74
CA ALA A 90 9.64 -20.18 -3.60
C ALA A 90 9.32 -20.86 -2.26
N ASP A 91 9.96 -20.40 -1.17
CA ASP A 91 9.79 -20.94 0.18
C ASP A 91 8.32 -20.80 0.59
N PRO A 92 7.63 -21.86 1.07
CA PRO A 92 6.26 -21.79 1.57
C PRO A 92 6.04 -20.77 2.69
N ARG A 93 7.11 -20.40 3.40
CA ARG A 93 7.09 -19.38 4.46
C ARG A 93 7.20 -17.95 3.93
N TYR A 94 7.39 -17.77 2.61
CA TYR A 94 7.44 -16.46 2.00
C TYR A 94 6.07 -15.77 2.11
N ASP A 95 6.08 -14.61 2.76
CA ASP A 95 4.91 -13.76 2.88
C ASP A 95 5.15 -12.45 2.10
N ILE A 96 4.42 -12.30 0.99
CA ILE A 96 4.51 -11.12 0.12
C ILE A 96 4.04 -9.85 0.84
N ASN A 97 3.01 -9.94 1.69
CA ASN A 97 2.48 -8.79 2.41
C ASN A 97 3.52 -8.30 3.42
N ARG A 98 4.15 -9.22 4.15
CA ARG A 98 5.28 -8.89 5.03
C ARG A 98 6.43 -8.25 4.26
N HIS A 99 6.77 -8.76 3.08
CA HIS A 99 7.85 -8.19 2.26
C HIS A 99 7.53 -6.75 1.83
N ILE A 100 6.31 -6.50 1.34
CA ILE A 100 5.85 -5.15 0.99
C ILE A 100 5.90 -4.22 2.21
N ALA A 101 5.38 -4.67 3.36
CA ALA A 101 5.34 -3.87 4.58
C ALA A 101 6.74 -3.53 5.10
N VAL A 102 7.70 -4.48 5.07
CA VAL A 102 9.10 -4.22 5.45
C VAL A 102 9.79 -3.28 4.46
N ARG A 103 9.49 -3.38 3.14
CA ARG A 103 10.00 -2.42 2.14
C ARG A 103 9.47 -1.01 2.42
N ARG A 104 8.17 -0.88 2.69
CA ARG A 104 7.55 0.40 3.06
C ARG A 104 8.20 0.99 4.31
N LEU A 105 8.49 0.16 5.30
CA LEU A 105 9.19 0.58 6.51
C LEU A 105 10.61 1.08 6.20
N ALA A 106 11.37 0.41 5.33
CA ALA A 106 12.69 0.87 4.92
C ALA A 106 12.66 2.29 4.33
N HIS A 107 11.78 2.51 3.35
CA HIS A 107 11.60 3.84 2.74
C HIS A 107 11.16 4.90 3.76
N TRP A 108 10.31 4.53 4.73
CA TRP A 108 9.94 5.43 5.82
C TRP A 108 11.14 5.78 6.72
N LEU A 109 12.05 4.85 6.99
CA LEU A 109 13.28 5.11 7.76
C LEU A 109 14.30 5.98 7.01
N ASP A 110 14.25 5.97 5.69
CA ASP A 110 15.10 6.79 4.83
C ASP A 110 14.55 8.21 4.60
N GLY A 111 13.36 8.51 5.15
CA GLY A 111 12.68 9.80 4.95
C GLY A 111 12.01 9.95 3.58
N ASP A 112 12.01 8.89 2.77
CA ASP A 112 11.48 8.84 1.41
C ASP A 112 9.95 8.61 1.40
N HIS A 113 9.20 9.34 2.25
CA HIS A 113 7.76 9.16 2.44
C HIS A 113 6.93 9.35 1.16
N GLN A 114 7.44 10.13 0.20
CA GLN A 114 6.73 10.45 -1.04
C GLN A 114 6.81 9.36 -2.11
N LYS A 115 7.84 8.48 -2.10
CA LYS A 115 8.08 7.55 -3.22
C LYS A 115 7.15 6.34 -3.27
N LEU A 116 6.43 6.02 -2.20
CA LEU A 116 5.55 4.84 -2.14
C LEU A 116 4.05 5.16 -2.18
N ASN A 117 3.67 6.36 -1.78
CA ASN A 117 2.26 6.75 -1.69
C ASN A 117 1.75 7.46 -2.97
N GLY A 118 2.62 7.78 -3.92
CA GLY A 118 2.30 8.72 -5.01
C GLY A 118 2.37 8.19 -6.44
N GLU A 119 3.27 7.26 -6.79
CA GLU A 119 3.57 7.01 -8.20
C GLU A 119 3.86 5.54 -8.51
N THR A 120 3.09 5.00 -9.46
CA THR A 120 3.43 3.90 -10.40
C THR A 120 2.96 2.46 -10.15
N ASP A 121 2.63 2.00 -8.94
CA ASP A 121 2.29 0.57 -8.78
C ASP A 121 0.79 0.25 -8.96
N GLU A 122 -0.13 1.12 -8.51
CA GLU A 122 -1.56 0.79 -8.53
C GLU A 122 -2.26 0.94 -9.89
N ARG A 123 -1.81 1.87 -10.75
CA ARG A 123 -2.45 2.06 -12.07
C ARG A 123 -2.01 1.02 -13.10
N THR A 124 -0.85 0.40 -12.87
CA THR A 124 -0.24 -0.55 -13.80
C THR A 124 -0.49 -1.99 -13.35
N ALA A 125 -0.27 -2.34 -12.07
CA ALA A 125 -0.33 -3.73 -11.65
C ALA A 125 -1.73 -4.35 -11.81
N GLY A 126 -2.80 -3.69 -11.34
CA GLY A 126 -4.16 -4.25 -11.41
C GLY A 126 -4.72 -4.40 -12.83
N ARG A 127 -4.53 -3.40 -13.70
CA ARG A 127 -5.00 -3.43 -15.09
C ARG A 127 -4.11 -4.31 -15.98
N VAL A 128 -2.79 -4.26 -15.81
CA VAL A 128 -1.84 -5.03 -16.65
C VAL A 128 -1.81 -6.50 -16.25
N LEU A 129 -1.87 -6.84 -14.95
CA LEU A 129 -2.03 -8.24 -14.53
C LEU A 129 -3.36 -8.81 -15.04
N ASN A 130 -4.47 -8.10 -14.86
CA ASN A 130 -5.77 -8.54 -15.40
C ASN A 130 -5.80 -8.57 -16.94
N ALA A 131 -5.05 -7.71 -17.63
CA ALA A 131 -4.94 -7.78 -19.09
C ALA A 131 -4.20 -9.05 -19.53
N ARG A 132 -3.15 -9.45 -18.80
CA ARG A 132 -2.37 -10.66 -19.09
C ARG A 132 -3.20 -11.93 -18.90
N PHE A 133 -3.98 -12.03 -17.82
CA PHE A 133 -4.90 -13.15 -17.60
C PHE A 133 -6.03 -13.20 -18.63
N ARG A 134 -6.58 -12.04 -19.05
CA ARG A 134 -7.59 -11.97 -20.12
C ARG A 134 -7.08 -12.46 -21.47
N ARG A 135 -5.83 -12.13 -21.84
CA ARG A 135 -5.21 -12.61 -23.09
C ARG A 135 -5.02 -14.13 -23.11
N HIS A 136 -4.58 -14.73 -22.00
CA HIS A 136 -4.43 -16.19 -21.93
C HIS A 136 -5.77 -16.93 -22.02
N ARG A 137 -6.85 -16.40 -21.41
CA ARG A 137 -8.21 -16.98 -21.56
C ARG A 137 -8.73 -16.89 -23.00
N ALA A 138 -8.50 -15.77 -23.69
CA ALA A 138 -8.90 -15.61 -25.09
C ALA A 138 -8.14 -16.55 -26.04
N ALA A 139 -6.83 -16.76 -25.81
CA ALA A 139 -6.02 -17.68 -26.59
C ALA A 139 -6.49 -19.15 -26.42
N ALA A 140 -6.77 -19.57 -25.18
CA ALA A 140 -7.27 -20.92 -24.89
C ALA A 140 -8.66 -21.18 -25.53
N ALA A 141 -9.54 -20.18 -25.57
CA ALA A 141 -10.83 -20.27 -26.23
C ALA A 141 -10.72 -20.40 -27.76
N LYS A 142 -9.73 -19.74 -28.38
CA LYS A 142 -9.48 -19.80 -29.83
C LYS A 142 -8.89 -21.15 -30.27
N THR A 143 -8.06 -21.78 -29.44
CA THR A 143 -7.50 -23.12 -29.70
C THR A 143 -8.59 -24.20 -29.65
N ARG A 144 -9.52 -24.12 -28.69
CA ARG A 144 -10.66 -25.07 -28.61
C ARG A 144 -11.62 -24.99 -29.79
N ARG A 145 -11.81 -23.81 -30.38
CA ARG A 145 -12.67 -23.60 -31.56
C ARG A 145 -12.07 -24.07 -32.90
N ARG A 146 -10.79 -24.46 -32.93
CA ARG A 146 -10.12 -24.96 -34.14
C ARG A 146 -9.99 -26.49 -34.17
N GLN A 147 -10.35 -27.16 -33.07
CA GLN A 147 -10.22 -28.61 -32.90
C GLN A 147 -11.57 -29.33 -32.82
N GLY A 148 -12.68 -28.60 -32.96
CA GLY A 148 -14.02 -29.14 -33.17
C GLY A 148 -14.60 -28.52 -34.41
#